data_AF-A0A1Q2D047-F1
#
_entry.id   AF-A0A1Q2D047-F1
#
_cell.length_a   1.000
_cell.length_b   1.000
_cell.length_c   1.000
_cell.angle_alpha   90.00
_cell.angle_beta   90.00
_cell.angle_gamma   90.00
#
_symmetry.space_group_name_H-M   'P 1'
#
loop_
_entity.id
_entity.type
_entity.pdbx_description
1 polymer ?
#
loop_
_entity_poly.entity_id
_entity_poly.type
_entity_poly.pdbx_seq_one_letter_code
_entity_poly.pdbx_strand_id
1 'polypeptide(L)'
;MFGGLFTLMFIFVMISVVLSVTRAGRPRLGDGGIPPRPPINPYQQRPQITQWGGYAQPPTPYGQPASFGAQPFDPSAHQPMSQGSRQAIDRDITSFGEELRDLDLEVVGMPLDDAAQADYTKALDSYDGAKQQLSTASSNADVKRIAQIMEEGRYAVACVKARVKGEPVPEHRAPCFFDPSHGVSVANVSWAPPGGAPREVPACAADAQRVRTGNDPSIRMVNAGQRQVPYWEDQQHAAWAQGYYGRYGADPALRSITHGALMIGGFSLLMGLLDD
;
A
#
# COMPACT_ATOMS: atom_id res chain seq x y z
N MET A 1 -27.51 -42.59 -20.65
CA MET A 1 -26.55 -41.75 -19.88
C MET A 1 -25.12 -41.83 -20.45
N PHE A 2 -24.93 -41.70 -21.78
CA PHE A 2 -23.59 -41.76 -22.41
C PHE A 2 -23.23 -40.52 -23.25
N GLY A 3 -24.10 -39.50 -23.33
CA GLY A 3 -23.87 -38.32 -24.16
C GLY A 3 -22.89 -37.29 -23.57
N GLY A 4 -22.88 -37.09 -22.24
CA GLY A 4 -22.11 -36.01 -21.61
C GLY A 4 -20.58 -36.24 -21.60
N LEU A 5 -20.13 -37.49 -21.57
CA LEU A 5 -18.70 -37.82 -21.52
C LEU A 5 -18.00 -37.54 -22.86
N PHE A 6 -18.70 -37.79 -23.98
CA PHE A 6 -18.19 -37.53 -25.32
C PHE A 6 -18.05 -36.03 -25.61
N THR A 7 -19.00 -35.21 -25.14
CA THR A 7 -18.95 -33.75 -25.30
C THR A 7 -17.77 -33.14 -24.53
N LEU A 8 -17.52 -33.61 -23.30
CA LEU A 8 -16.39 -33.16 -22.49
C LEU A 8 -15.03 -33.55 -23.10
N MET A 9 -14.87 -34.78 -23.58
CA MET A 9 -13.64 -35.19 -24.27
C MET A 9 -13.38 -34.35 -25.52
N PHE A 10 -14.42 -34.02 -26.29
CA PHE A 10 -14.26 -33.23 -27.52
C PHE A 10 -13.80 -31.79 -27.22
N ILE A 11 -14.33 -31.18 -26.16
CA ILE A 11 -13.93 -29.85 -25.68
C ILE A 11 -12.46 -29.87 -25.23
N PHE A 12 -12.04 -30.87 -24.45
CA PHE A 12 -10.66 -30.99 -23.99
C PHE A 12 -9.65 -31.17 -25.13
N VAL A 13 -10.00 -31.96 -26.15
CA VAL A 13 -9.15 -32.16 -27.33
C VAL A 13 -9.04 -30.85 -28.13
N MET A 14 -10.14 -30.13 -28.34
CA MET A 14 -10.14 -28.84 -29.02
C MET A 14 -9.29 -27.78 -28.30
N ILE A 15 -9.45 -27.64 -26.98
CA ILE A 15 -8.64 -26.71 -26.17
C ILE A 15 -7.15 -27.07 -26.25
N SER A 16 -6.81 -28.37 -26.18
CA SER A 16 -5.43 -28.84 -26.26
C SER A 16 -4.78 -28.54 -27.61
N VAL A 17 -5.53 -28.70 -28.71
CA VAL A 17 -5.03 -28.40 -30.07
C VAL A 17 -4.82 -26.89 -30.24
N VAL A 18 -5.74 -26.05 -29.76
CA VAL A 18 -5.62 -24.58 -29.84
C VAL A 18 -4.43 -24.07 -29.01
N LEU A 19 -4.20 -24.62 -27.81
CA LEU A 19 -3.04 -24.26 -26.98
C LEU A 19 -1.70 -24.73 -27.60
N SER A 20 -1.72 -25.81 -28.38
CA SER A 20 -0.51 -26.33 -29.04
C SER A 20 -0.12 -25.49 -30.26
N VAL A 21 -1.11 -25.02 -31.04
CA VAL A 21 -0.88 -24.15 -32.22
C VAL A 21 -0.38 -22.76 -31.81
N THR A 22 -0.84 -22.22 -30.67
CA THR A 22 -0.38 -20.89 -30.20
C THR A 22 1.03 -20.90 -29.59
N ARG A 23 1.59 -22.08 -29.27
CA ARG A 23 2.96 -22.22 -28.71
C ARG A 23 4.06 -22.34 -29.77
N ALA A 24 3.72 -22.65 -31.02
CA ALA A 24 4.68 -22.91 -32.09
C ALA A 24 5.42 -21.66 -32.61
N GLY A 25 5.01 -20.45 -32.20
CA GLY A 25 5.56 -19.19 -32.71
C GLY A 25 6.45 -18.37 -31.77
N ARG A 26 6.83 -18.88 -30.58
CA ARG A 26 7.68 -18.11 -29.64
C ARG A 26 9.18 -18.40 -29.86
N PRO A 27 10.04 -17.37 -30.01
CA PRO A 27 11.49 -17.55 -30.05
C PRO A 27 12.01 -18.15 -28.75
N ARG A 28 13.04 -19.01 -28.84
CA ARG A 28 13.75 -19.54 -27.66
C ARG A 28 14.56 -18.41 -27.02
N LEU A 29 14.32 -18.13 -25.74
CA LEU A 29 15.24 -17.31 -24.94
C LEU A 29 16.56 -18.08 -24.80
N GLY A 30 17.63 -17.63 -25.44
CA GLY A 30 18.95 -18.24 -25.23
C GLY A 30 20.09 -17.81 -26.16
N ASP A 31 19.83 -17.38 -27.41
CA ASP A 31 20.91 -17.28 -28.42
C ASP A 31 21.43 -15.85 -28.68
N GLY A 32 21.30 -14.94 -27.71
CA GLY A 32 21.91 -13.61 -27.78
C GLY A 32 23.37 -13.63 -27.33
N GLY A 33 24.31 -13.82 -28.25
CA GLY A 33 25.75 -13.79 -27.98
C GLY A 33 26.22 -12.47 -27.34
N ILE A 34 27.23 -12.55 -26.46
CA ILE A 34 27.87 -11.40 -25.82
C ILE A 34 28.61 -10.57 -26.88
N PRO A 35 28.34 -9.26 -27.04
CA PRO A 35 29.10 -8.44 -27.99
C PRO A 35 30.56 -8.27 -27.55
N PRO A 36 31.52 -8.19 -28.50
CA PRO A 36 32.94 -8.06 -28.19
C PRO A 36 33.27 -6.74 -27.48
N ARG A 37 34.19 -6.79 -26.52
CA ARG A 37 34.65 -5.61 -25.76
C ARG A 37 35.47 -4.68 -26.66
N PRO A 38 35.23 -3.36 -26.64
CA PRO A 38 36.02 -2.40 -27.40
C PRO A 38 37.48 -2.30 -26.87
N PRO A 39 38.43 -1.87 -27.72
CA PRO A 39 39.85 -1.77 -27.38
C PRO A 39 40.13 -0.68 -26.32
N ILE A 40 41.07 -0.96 -25.43
CA ILE A 40 41.45 -0.09 -24.30
C ILE A 40 42.28 1.09 -24.83
N ASN A 41 41.80 2.32 -24.63
CA ASN A 41 42.51 3.55 -24.99
C ASN A 41 43.58 3.88 -23.93
N PRO A 42 44.88 3.94 -24.28
CA PRO A 42 45.96 4.17 -23.32
C PRO A 42 46.04 5.60 -22.77
N TYR A 43 45.29 6.56 -23.33
CA TYR A 43 45.19 7.94 -22.83
C TYR A 43 43.95 8.20 -21.96
N GLN A 44 43.15 7.17 -21.69
CA GLN A 44 42.04 7.28 -20.77
C GLN A 44 42.58 7.32 -19.34
N GLN A 45 42.48 8.48 -18.70
CA GLN A 45 42.95 8.69 -17.33
C GLN A 45 42.31 7.64 -16.41
N ARG A 46 43.16 6.87 -15.73
CA ARG A 46 42.73 5.95 -14.67
C ARG A 46 42.06 6.79 -13.58
N PRO A 47 40.79 6.53 -13.20
CA PRO A 47 40.16 7.27 -12.12
C PRO A 47 40.97 7.08 -10.85
N GLN A 48 41.37 8.19 -10.22
CA GLN A 48 41.97 8.18 -8.90
C GLN A 48 40.95 7.61 -7.92
N ILE A 49 41.34 6.57 -7.18
CA ILE A 49 40.56 6.02 -6.09
C ILE A 49 40.64 7.03 -4.94
N THR A 50 39.64 7.88 -4.79
CA THR A 50 39.39 8.60 -3.54
C THR A 50 38.71 7.66 -2.55
N GLN A 51 39.12 7.75 -1.29
CA GLN A 51 38.91 6.79 -0.20
C GLN A 51 37.44 6.60 0.26
N TRP A 52 36.43 7.03 -0.49
CA TRP A 52 35.03 6.68 -0.23
C TRP A 52 34.28 6.58 -1.56
N GLY A 53 33.85 5.36 -1.89
CA GLY A 53 33.52 4.93 -3.25
C GLY A 53 32.25 5.53 -3.85
N GLY A 54 32.40 6.05 -5.08
CA GLY A 54 31.31 6.34 -6.01
C GLY A 54 31.86 6.51 -7.42
N TYR A 55 31.35 5.75 -8.39
CA TYR A 55 31.66 5.95 -9.82
C TYR A 55 30.86 7.15 -10.34
N ALA A 56 31.53 8.20 -10.81
CA ALA A 56 30.86 9.30 -11.50
C ALA A 56 30.43 8.86 -12.91
N GLN A 57 29.13 8.93 -13.22
CA GLN A 57 28.62 8.66 -14.57
C GLN A 57 28.69 9.91 -15.47
N PRO A 58 28.88 9.76 -16.79
CA PRO A 58 28.77 10.86 -17.73
C PRO A 58 27.29 11.31 -17.89
N PRO A 59 27.04 12.59 -18.20
CA PRO A 59 25.69 13.16 -18.24
C PRO A 59 24.85 12.60 -19.40
N THR A 60 23.57 12.35 -19.15
CA THR A 60 22.57 11.99 -20.17
C THR A 60 22.06 13.23 -20.91
N PRO A 61 21.54 13.11 -22.15
CA PRO A 61 21.13 14.26 -22.98
C PRO A 61 19.86 14.98 -22.51
N TYR A 62 19.15 14.45 -21.52
CA TYR A 62 17.99 15.08 -20.89
C TYR A 62 18.35 15.38 -19.43
N GLY A 63 18.61 16.66 -19.15
CA GLY A 63 19.19 17.14 -17.91
C GLY A 63 18.27 17.07 -16.70
N GLN A 64 18.01 15.87 -16.19
CA GLN A 64 17.64 15.69 -14.79
C GLN A 64 18.46 14.54 -14.18
N PRO A 65 19.29 14.77 -13.16
CA PRO A 65 19.80 13.67 -12.36
C PRO A 65 18.61 13.00 -11.69
N ALA A 66 18.38 11.73 -12.00
CA ALA A 66 17.52 10.88 -11.19
C ALA A 66 18.12 10.89 -9.78
N SER A 67 17.51 11.70 -8.92
CA SER A 67 17.86 11.77 -7.50
C SER A 67 17.33 10.50 -6.88
N PHE A 68 18.08 9.40 -6.99
CA PHE A 68 17.89 8.27 -6.10
C PHE A 68 18.32 8.73 -4.72
N GLY A 69 17.44 9.47 -4.04
CA GLY A 69 17.55 9.66 -2.60
C GLY A 69 17.66 8.27 -2.01
N ALA A 70 18.77 8.00 -1.33
CA ALA A 70 18.91 6.78 -0.55
C ALA A 70 17.66 6.69 0.33
N GLN A 71 16.84 5.65 0.14
CA GLN A 71 15.78 5.34 1.10
C GLN A 71 16.47 5.31 2.47
N PRO A 72 16.00 6.09 3.46
CA PRO A 72 16.59 6.07 4.79
C PRO A 72 16.73 4.63 5.23
N PHE A 73 17.93 4.23 5.67
CA PHE A 73 18.16 2.89 6.17
C PHE A 73 17.13 2.61 7.28
N ASP A 74 16.19 1.72 7.01
CA ASP A 74 15.16 1.29 7.96
C ASP A 74 15.58 -0.05 8.58
N PRO A 75 16.25 -0.06 9.74
CA PRO A 75 16.66 -1.29 10.40
C PRO A 75 15.47 -2.16 10.82
N SER A 76 14.29 -1.57 10.97
CA SER A 76 13.07 -2.31 11.35
C SER A 76 12.52 -3.18 10.22
N ALA A 77 12.89 -2.90 8.97
CA ALA A 77 12.36 -3.60 7.79
C ALA A 77 12.65 -5.11 7.80
N HIS A 78 13.80 -5.51 8.34
CA HIS A 78 14.22 -6.92 8.41
C HIS A 78 13.71 -7.64 9.67
N GLN A 79 13.08 -6.94 10.59
CA GLN A 79 12.51 -7.57 11.79
C GLN A 79 11.35 -8.49 11.40
N PRO A 80 11.14 -9.58 12.16
CA PRO A 80 10.06 -10.51 11.89
C PRO A 80 8.69 -9.81 12.01
N MET A 81 7.76 -10.19 11.14
CA MET A 81 6.38 -9.73 11.19
C MET A 81 5.75 -10.11 12.53
N SER A 82 5.31 -9.10 13.29
CA SER A 82 4.61 -9.28 14.56
C SER A 82 3.24 -9.96 14.38
N GLN A 83 2.68 -10.47 15.49
CA GLN A 83 1.34 -11.04 15.48
C GLN A 83 0.27 -9.95 15.24
N GLY A 84 0.37 -8.80 15.91
CA GLY A 84 -0.55 -7.68 15.73
C GLY A 84 -0.62 -7.17 14.29
N SER A 85 0.54 -6.95 13.64
CA SER A 85 0.57 -6.53 12.23
C SER A 85 -0.05 -7.56 11.30
N ARG A 86 0.23 -8.86 11.51
CA ARG A 86 -0.39 -9.94 10.72
C ARG A 86 -1.91 -9.92 10.85
N GLN A 87 -2.43 -9.87 12.09
CA GLN A 87 -3.87 -9.82 12.35
C GLN A 87 -4.54 -8.59 11.75
N ALA A 88 -3.87 -7.44 11.77
CA ALA A 88 -4.37 -6.22 11.17
C ALA A 88 -4.47 -6.35 9.64
N ILE A 89 -3.43 -6.89 8.99
CA ILE A 89 -3.45 -7.18 7.55
C ILE A 89 -4.55 -8.19 7.19
N ASP A 90 -4.68 -9.29 7.94
CA ASP A 90 -5.74 -10.30 7.73
C ASP A 90 -7.14 -9.68 7.74
N ARG A 91 -7.40 -8.82 8.75
CA ARG A 91 -8.67 -8.09 8.86
C ARG A 91 -8.86 -7.12 7.71
N ASP A 92 -7.82 -6.40 7.33
CA ASP A 92 -7.91 -5.41 6.25
C ASP A 92 -8.18 -6.07 4.90
N ILE A 93 -7.53 -7.19 4.59
CA ILE A 93 -7.80 -7.99 3.38
C ILE A 93 -9.25 -8.47 3.38
N THR A 94 -9.75 -8.96 4.52
CA THR A 94 -11.14 -9.42 4.64
C THR A 94 -12.11 -8.28 4.35
N SER A 95 -11.94 -7.13 5.02
CA SER A 95 -12.79 -5.95 4.81
C SER A 95 -12.69 -5.40 3.37
N PHE A 96 -11.51 -5.42 2.77
CA PHE A 96 -11.33 -4.96 1.40
C PHE A 96 -12.05 -5.88 0.40
N GLY A 97 -12.07 -7.18 0.63
CA GLY A 97 -12.88 -8.12 -0.15
C GLY A 97 -14.38 -7.84 -0.06
N GLU A 98 -14.88 -7.46 1.13
CA GLU A 98 -16.27 -7.03 1.31
C GLU A 98 -16.56 -5.73 0.54
N GLU A 99 -15.66 -4.76 0.59
CA GLU A 99 -15.79 -3.51 -0.16
C GLU A 99 -15.75 -3.70 -1.67
N LEU A 100 -14.94 -4.63 -2.17
CA LEU A 100 -14.92 -4.99 -3.59
C LEU A 100 -16.22 -5.65 -4.03
N ARG A 101 -16.82 -6.51 -3.18
CA ARG A 101 -18.14 -7.06 -3.44
C ARG A 101 -19.21 -5.96 -3.48
N ASP A 102 -19.14 -5.00 -2.56
CA ASP A 102 -20.09 -3.89 -2.53
C ASP A 102 -19.89 -2.96 -3.74
N LEU A 103 -18.65 -2.77 -4.20
CA LEU A 103 -18.35 -2.06 -5.43
C LEU A 103 -18.93 -2.78 -6.65
N ASP A 104 -18.76 -4.09 -6.75
CA ASP A 104 -19.34 -4.90 -7.85
C ASP A 104 -20.85 -4.73 -7.92
N LEU A 105 -21.54 -4.75 -6.77
CA LEU A 105 -22.98 -4.47 -6.68
C LEU A 105 -23.35 -3.03 -7.05
N GLU A 106 -22.49 -2.05 -6.77
CA GLU A 106 -22.71 -0.64 -7.11
C GLU A 106 -22.57 -0.41 -8.62
N VAL A 107 -21.65 -1.11 -9.30
CA VAL A 107 -21.35 -0.89 -10.73
C VAL A 107 -22.01 -1.90 -11.67
N VAL A 108 -22.65 -2.94 -11.13
CA VAL A 108 -23.28 -3.99 -11.94
C VAL A 108 -24.30 -3.41 -12.93
N GLY A 109 -24.16 -3.78 -14.20
CA GLY A 109 -25.05 -3.31 -15.27
C GLY A 109 -24.80 -1.86 -15.72
N MET A 110 -23.81 -1.17 -15.17
CA MET A 110 -23.40 0.16 -15.62
C MET A 110 -22.28 0.06 -16.67
N PRO A 111 -22.30 0.90 -17.72
CA PRO A 111 -21.17 1.01 -18.63
C PRO A 111 -20.00 1.70 -17.92
N LEU A 112 -18.87 1.00 -17.79
CA LEU A 112 -17.60 1.59 -17.33
C LEU A 112 -16.80 2.04 -18.55
N ASP A 113 -16.31 3.28 -18.53
CA ASP A 113 -15.32 3.73 -19.51
C ASP A 113 -13.95 3.07 -19.25
N ASP A 114 -13.02 3.22 -20.20
CA ASP A 114 -11.70 2.58 -20.13
C ASP A 114 -10.94 2.94 -18.84
N ALA A 115 -11.11 4.18 -18.34
CA ALA A 115 -10.45 4.64 -17.13
C ALA A 115 -11.06 4.01 -15.87
N ALA A 116 -12.40 3.95 -15.77
CA ALA A 116 -13.09 3.27 -14.68
C ALA A 116 -12.82 1.76 -14.69
N GLN A 117 -12.73 1.14 -15.87
CA GLN A 117 -12.36 -0.27 -15.98
C GLN A 117 -10.92 -0.54 -15.55
N ALA A 118 -9.98 0.36 -15.87
CA ALA A 118 -8.61 0.26 -15.40
C ALA A 118 -8.51 0.40 -13.87
N ASP A 119 -9.21 1.37 -13.27
CA ASP A 119 -9.26 1.54 -11.82
C ASP A 119 -9.93 0.33 -11.13
N TYR A 120 -11.00 -0.21 -11.71
CA TYR A 120 -11.67 -1.42 -11.20
C TYR A 120 -10.74 -2.64 -11.20
N THR A 121 -10.03 -2.85 -12.32
CA THR A 121 -9.03 -3.92 -12.44
C THR A 121 -7.91 -3.75 -11.42
N LYS A 122 -7.41 -2.54 -11.25
CA LYS A 122 -6.37 -2.23 -10.24
C LYS A 122 -6.85 -2.56 -8.82
N ALA A 123 -8.11 -2.32 -8.49
CA ALA A 123 -8.66 -2.63 -7.18
C ALA A 123 -8.69 -4.16 -6.92
N LEU A 124 -9.11 -4.95 -7.92
CA LEU A 124 -9.10 -6.42 -7.86
C LEU A 124 -7.67 -6.97 -7.76
N ASP A 125 -6.75 -6.48 -8.60
CA ASP A 125 -5.35 -6.89 -8.59
C ASP A 125 -4.67 -6.59 -7.25
N SER A 126 -5.05 -5.48 -6.61
CA SER A 126 -4.54 -5.12 -5.28
C SER A 126 -5.00 -6.11 -4.22
N TYR A 127 -6.25 -6.57 -4.26
CA TYR A 127 -6.77 -7.56 -3.33
C TYR A 127 -6.09 -8.92 -3.51
N ASP A 128 -5.98 -9.40 -4.75
CA ASP A 128 -5.32 -10.67 -5.05
C ASP A 128 -3.83 -10.61 -4.73
N GLY A 129 -3.16 -9.51 -5.07
CA GLY A 129 -1.76 -9.25 -4.74
C GLY A 129 -1.51 -9.23 -3.23
N ALA A 130 -2.38 -8.58 -2.45
CA ALA A 130 -2.29 -8.56 -0.99
C ALA A 130 -2.39 -9.97 -0.39
N LYS A 131 -3.36 -10.78 -0.85
CA LYS A 131 -3.53 -12.18 -0.41
C LYS A 131 -2.33 -13.04 -0.75
N GLN A 132 -1.84 -12.93 -1.98
CA GLN A 132 -0.69 -13.70 -2.43
C GLN A 132 0.55 -13.35 -1.60
N GLN A 133 0.83 -12.06 -1.39
CA GLN A 133 1.99 -11.63 -0.62
C GLN A 133 1.91 -12.04 0.85
N LEU A 134 0.72 -11.96 1.47
CA LEU A 134 0.53 -12.40 2.84
C LEU A 134 0.90 -13.88 3.04
N SER A 135 0.63 -14.74 2.04
CA SER A 135 0.92 -16.18 2.13
C SER A 135 2.39 -16.52 2.34
N THR A 136 3.31 -15.62 1.97
CA THR A 136 4.75 -15.77 2.13
C THR A 136 5.39 -14.71 3.03
N ALA A 137 4.58 -13.82 3.61
CA ALA A 137 5.07 -12.69 4.39
C ALA A 137 5.68 -13.15 5.73
N SER A 138 6.88 -12.63 6.02
CA SER A 138 7.64 -13.00 7.23
C SER A 138 8.32 -11.82 7.91
N SER A 139 8.38 -10.66 7.25
CA SER A 139 9.11 -9.48 7.72
C SER A 139 8.22 -8.24 7.80
N ASN A 140 8.67 -7.24 8.54
CA ASN A 140 8.05 -5.91 8.56
C ASN A 140 8.05 -5.26 7.17
N ALA A 141 9.06 -5.53 6.33
CA ALA A 141 9.06 -5.07 4.94
C ALA A 141 7.90 -5.67 4.13
N ASP A 142 7.56 -6.94 4.35
CA ASP A 142 6.39 -7.56 3.71
C ASP A 142 5.09 -6.90 4.18
N VAL A 143 4.94 -6.68 5.49
CA VAL A 143 3.78 -5.99 6.07
C VAL A 143 3.57 -4.63 5.42
N LYS A 144 4.64 -3.82 5.35
CA LYS A 144 4.58 -2.47 4.77
C LYS A 144 4.13 -2.51 3.31
N ARG A 145 4.66 -3.45 2.52
CA ARG A 145 4.26 -3.63 1.12
C ARG A 145 2.80 -4.02 0.97
N ILE A 146 2.32 -4.97 1.79
CA ILE A 146 0.91 -5.39 1.71
C ILE A 146 -0.03 -4.24 2.09
N ALA A 147 0.29 -3.49 3.14
CA ALA A 147 -0.48 -2.31 3.53
C ALA A 147 -0.51 -1.23 2.41
N GLN A 148 0.62 -0.99 1.72
CA GLN A 148 0.67 -0.08 0.57
C GLN A 148 -0.23 -0.55 -0.58
N ILE A 149 -0.20 -1.84 -0.90
CA ILE A 149 -1.06 -2.42 -1.95
C ILE A 149 -2.54 -2.26 -1.58
N MET A 150 -2.91 -2.53 -0.33
CA MET A 150 -4.29 -2.36 0.11
C MET A 150 -4.74 -0.91 0.06
N GLU A 151 -3.87 0.02 0.46
CA GLU A 151 -4.14 1.45 0.33
C GLU A 151 -4.38 1.81 -1.14
N GLU A 152 -3.53 1.35 -2.06
CA GLU A 152 -3.65 1.67 -3.48
C GLU A 152 -4.94 1.11 -4.08
N GLY A 153 -5.32 -0.10 -3.65
CA GLY A 153 -6.59 -0.72 -4.02
C GLY A 153 -7.79 0.11 -3.55
N ARG A 154 -7.78 0.60 -2.31
CA ARG A 154 -8.85 1.45 -1.77
C ARG A 154 -8.96 2.80 -2.47
N TYR A 155 -7.83 3.38 -2.88
CA TYR A 155 -7.85 4.57 -3.72
C TYR A 155 -8.46 4.27 -5.10
N ALA A 156 -8.11 3.15 -5.72
CA ALA A 156 -8.70 2.73 -6.99
C ALA A 156 -10.23 2.54 -6.88
N VAL A 157 -10.72 1.96 -5.79
CA VAL A 157 -12.17 1.90 -5.49
C VAL A 157 -12.79 3.30 -5.45
N ALA A 158 -12.16 4.26 -4.79
CA ALA A 158 -12.65 5.64 -4.73
C ALA A 158 -12.70 6.29 -6.12
N CYS A 159 -11.71 6.03 -6.99
CA CYS A 159 -11.70 6.49 -8.37
C CYS A 159 -12.85 5.89 -9.19
N VAL A 160 -13.11 4.58 -9.08
CA VAL A 160 -14.25 3.93 -9.77
C VAL A 160 -15.57 4.59 -9.35
N LYS A 161 -15.79 4.74 -8.03
CA LYS A 161 -17.03 5.33 -7.49
C LYS A 161 -17.24 6.76 -7.99
N ALA A 162 -16.18 7.58 -8.02
CA ALA A 162 -16.26 8.94 -8.52
C ALA A 162 -16.64 8.97 -10.01
N ARG A 163 -15.96 8.16 -10.84
CA ARG A 163 -16.22 8.11 -12.29
C ARG A 163 -17.65 7.68 -12.60
N VAL A 164 -18.14 6.63 -11.95
CA VAL A 164 -19.50 6.11 -12.14
C VAL A 164 -20.56 7.15 -11.75
N LYS A 165 -20.26 8.03 -10.79
CA LYS A 165 -21.14 9.13 -10.37
C LYS A 165 -20.97 10.41 -11.20
N GLY A 166 -20.03 10.44 -12.14
CA GLY A 166 -19.67 11.66 -12.87
C GLY A 166 -19.02 12.73 -11.98
N GLU A 167 -18.45 12.33 -10.85
CA GLU A 167 -17.74 13.20 -9.92
C GLU A 167 -16.26 13.33 -10.30
N PRO A 168 -15.57 14.42 -9.89
CA PRO A 168 -14.13 14.53 -10.05
C PRO A 168 -13.41 13.38 -9.35
N VAL A 169 -12.43 12.79 -10.03
CA VAL A 169 -11.55 11.77 -9.43
C VAL A 169 -10.84 12.37 -8.20
N PRO A 170 -10.85 11.69 -7.05
CA PRO A 170 -10.25 12.23 -5.83
C PRO A 170 -8.74 12.37 -5.98
N GLU A 171 -8.14 13.33 -5.27
CA GLU A 171 -6.70 13.37 -5.08
C GLU A 171 -6.24 12.15 -4.26
N HIS A 172 -5.03 11.65 -4.52
CA HIS A 172 -4.46 10.52 -3.79
C HIS A 172 -3.91 10.93 -2.41
N ARG A 173 -4.82 11.34 -1.53
CA ARG A 173 -4.53 11.77 -0.16
C ARG A 173 -4.20 10.59 0.75
N ALA A 174 -3.61 10.87 1.92
CA ALA A 174 -3.43 9.86 2.96
C ALA A 174 -4.76 9.17 3.33
N PRO A 175 -4.72 7.88 3.73
CA PRO A 175 -5.91 7.22 4.23
C PRO A 175 -6.36 7.86 5.55
N CYS A 176 -7.58 7.54 6.00
CA CYS A 176 -8.10 8.06 7.26
C CYS A 176 -7.14 7.76 8.42
N PHE A 177 -6.82 8.79 9.20
CA PHE A 177 -5.95 8.70 10.37
C PHE A 177 -6.52 7.78 11.45
N PHE A 178 -7.84 7.80 11.64
CA PHE A 178 -8.52 7.08 12.71
C PHE A 178 -8.58 5.57 12.46
N ASP A 179 -8.76 5.16 11.20
CA ASP A 179 -8.58 3.78 10.73
C ASP A 179 -8.19 3.79 9.24
N PRO A 180 -6.99 3.34 8.85
CA PRO A 180 -6.59 3.27 7.45
C PRO A 180 -7.54 2.45 6.56
N SER A 181 -8.28 1.50 7.14
CA SER A 181 -9.25 0.68 6.41
C SER A 181 -10.46 1.47 5.91
N HIS A 182 -10.74 2.66 6.46
CA HIS A 182 -11.78 3.55 5.96
C HIS A 182 -11.47 4.15 4.57
N GLY A 183 -10.25 3.93 4.04
CA GLY A 183 -9.85 4.40 2.73
C GLY A 183 -9.39 5.86 2.70
N VAL A 184 -9.39 6.45 1.51
CA VAL A 184 -8.84 7.78 1.24
C VAL A 184 -9.53 8.88 2.05
N SER A 185 -8.75 9.79 2.63
CA SER A 185 -9.29 10.97 3.31
C SER A 185 -9.90 11.97 2.32
N VAL A 186 -10.92 12.70 2.77
CA VAL A 186 -11.57 13.77 1.97
C VAL A 186 -11.27 15.17 2.51
N ALA A 187 -10.80 15.26 3.75
CA ALA A 187 -10.44 16.51 4.41
C ALA A 187 -9.44 16.26 5.53
N ASN A 188 -8.78 17.31 5.99
CA ASN A 188 -8.15 17.31 7.31
C ASN A 188 -9.16 17.85 8.33
N VAL A 189 -9.09 17.33 9.56
CA VAL A 189 -9.87 17.83 10.70
C VAL A 189 -8.97 18.13 11.88
N SER A 190 -9.29 19.20 12.61
CA SER A 190 -8.65 19.51 13.88
C SER A 190 -9.15 18.54 14.94
N TRP A 191 -8.26 17.71 15.46
CA TRP A 191 -8.60 16.70 16.46
C TRP A 191 -7.48 16.54 17.50
N ALA A 192 -7.87 16.30 18.75
CA ALA A 192 -6.98 15.98 19.85
C ALA A 192 -7.43 14.66 20.50
N PRO A 193 -6.51 13.74 20.84
CA PRO A 193 -6.85 12.65 21.75
C PRO A 193 -7.14 13.22 23.15
N PRO A 194 -7.81 12.45 24.04
CA PRO A 194 -7.97 12.84 25.44
C PRO A 194 -6.63 13.23 26.08
N GLY A 195 -6.57 14.43 26.67
CA GLY A 195 -5.35 14.97 27.29
C GLY A 195 -4.25 15.42 26.31
N GLY A 196 -4.48 15.34 25.00
CA GLY A 196 -3.51 15.74 23.98
C GLY A 196 -3.76 17.14 23.39
N ALA A 197 -2.84 17.57 22.54
CA ALA A 197 -2.96 18.82 21.79
C ALA A 197 -3.72 18.62 20.46
N PRO A 198 -4.54 19.59 20.04
CA PRO A 198 -5.17 19.58 18.71
C PRO A 198 -4.13 19.56 17.59
N ARG A 199 -4.46 18.82 16.53
CA ARG A 199 -3.68 18.74 15.29
C ARG A 199 -4.61 18.45 14.12
N GLU A 200 -4.20 18.91 12.94
CA GLU A 200 -4.88 18.57 11.69
C GLU A 200 -4.54 17.13 11.31
N VAL A 201 -5.53 16.25 11.16
CA VAL A 201 -5.33 14.86 10.72
C VAL A 201 -6.21 14.54 9.51
N PRO A 202 -5.74 13.74 8.53
CA PRO A 202 -6.54 13.32 7.39
C PRO A 202 -7.68 12.40 7.85
N ALA A 203 -8.91 12.68 7.42
CA ALA A 203 -10.09 11.90 7.79
C ALA A 203 -10.95 11.55 6.57
N CYS A 204 -11.52 10.33 6.58
CA CYS A 204 -12.58 9.95 5.64
C CYS A 204 -13.83 10.81 5.88
N ALA A 205 -14.78 10.79 4.94
CA ALA A 205 -15.98 11.61 5.04
C ALA A 205 -16.76 11.39 6.35
N ALA A 206 -16.89 10.12 6.78
CA ALA A 206 -17.62 9.76 7.99
C ALA A 206 -16.94 10.28 9.27
N ASP A 207 -15.64 10.05 9.45
CA ASP A 207 -14.92 10.53 10.63
C ASP A 207 -14.77 12.05 10.63
N ALA A 208 -14.60 12.66 9.45
CA ALA A 208 -14.55 14.11 9.33
C ALA A 208 -15.88 14.75 9.77
N GLN A 209 -17.01 14.08 9.54
CA GLN A 209 -18.32 14.51 10.02
C GLN A 209 -18.46 14.31 11.53
N ARG A 210 -18.05 13.15 12.07
CA ARG A 210 -18.08 12.86 13.51
C ARG A 210 -17.33 13.94 14.29
N VAL A 211 -16.08 14.19 13.94
CA VAL A 211 -15.24 15.20 14.60
C VAL A 211 -15.85 16.60 14.51
N ARG A 212 -16.31 17.01 13.32
CA ARG A 212 -16.92 18.35 13.11
C ARG A 212 -18.22 18.55 13.89
N THR A 213 -18.91 17.47 14.22
CA THR A 213 -20.16 17.50 15.01
C THR A 213 -19.92 17.25 16.51
N GLY A 214 -18.67 17.19 16.94
CA GLY A 214 -18.30 16.96 18.35
C GLY A 214 -18.44 15.51 18.82
N ASN A 215 -18.59 14.56 17.89
CA ASN A 215 -18.63 13.13 18.19
C ASN A 215 -17.25 12.50 18.05
N ASP A 216 -17.03 11.41 18.80
CA ASP A 216 -15.81 10.63 18.68
C ASP A 216 -15.68 10.01 17.27
N PRO A 217 -14.49 10.08 16.65
CA PRO A 217 -14.21 9.37 15.42
C PRO A 217 -14.18 7.86 15.67
N SER A 218 -14.37 7.07 14.62
CA SER A 218 -14.27 5.61 14.69
C SER A 218 -12.80 5.17 14.67
N ILE A 219 -12.14 5.27 15.82
CA ILE A 219 -10.73 4.91 15.99
C ILE A 219 -10.56 3.39 15.96
N ARG A 220 -9.59 2.91 15.18
CA ARG A 220 -9.21 1.49 15.20
C ARG A 220 -8.55 1.13 16.52
N MET A 221 -9.28 0.36 17.32
CA MET A 221 -8.79 -0.23 18.56
C MET A 221 -8.13 -1.58 18.30
N VAL A 222 -7.01 -1.84 18.98
CA VAL A 222 -6.23 -3.07 18.90
C VAL A 222 -5.99 -3.64 20.29
N ASN A 223 -5.81 -4.95 20.36
CA ASN A 223 -5.51 -5.62 21.62
C ASN A 223 -4.02 -5.48 21.96
N ALA A 224 -3.70 -4.74 23.02
CA ALA A 224 -2.37 -4.64 23.61
C ALA A 224 -2.38 -5.36 24.98
N GLY A 225 -2.10 -6.66 24.95
CA GLY A 225 -2.29 -7.53 26.11
C GLY A 225 -3.76 -7.65 26.50
N GLN A 226 -4.12 -7.25 27.72
CA GLN A 226 -5.51 -7.27 28.22
C GLN A 226 -6.30 -5.98 27.97
N ARG A 227 -5.67 -4.96 27.37
CA ARG A 227 -6.29 -3.65 27.12
C ARG A 227 -6.54 -3.47 25.63
N GLN A 228 -7.60 -2.74 25.30
CA GLN A 228 -7.76 -2.16 23.97
C GLN A 228 -7.18 -0.76 23.98
N VAL A 229 -6.32 -0.48 23.01
CA VAL A 229 -5.71 0.84 22.80
C VAL A 229 -5.85 1.22 21.33
N PRO A 230 -5.81 2.51 20.98
CA PRO A 230 -5.69 2.92 19.59
C PRO A 230 -4.47 2.26 18.93
N TYR A 231 -4.57 1.91 17.65
CA TYR A 231 -3.52 1.16 16.95
C TYR A 231 -2.12 1.80 17.03
N TRP A 232 -2.04 3.13 17.13
CA TRP A 232 -0.79 3.88 17.19
C TRP A 232 -0.11 3.83 18.56
N GLU A 233 -0.73 3.23 19.58
CA GLU A 233 -0.14 3.06 20.91
C GLU A 233 0.49 1.67 21.08
N ASP A 234 0.27 0.74 20.16
CA ASP A 234 0.80 -0.61 20.22
C ASP A 234 1.98 -0.83 19.25
N GLN A 235 3.13 -1.23 19.79
CA GLN A 235 4.34 -1.53 19.01
C GLN A 235 4.13 -2.65 17.99
N GLN A 236 3.25 -3.64 18.26
CA GLN A 236 3.05 -4.73 17.30
C GLN A 236 2.36 -4.25 16.02
N HIS A 237 1.68 -3.11 16.03
CA HIS A 237 1.00 -2.56 14.86
C HIS A 237 1.84 -1.52 14.09
N ALA A 238 3.07 -1.22 14.56
CA ALA A 238 3.90 -0.16 14.00
C ALA A 238 4.24 -0.39 12.51
N ALA A 239 4.67 -1.58 12.11
CA ALA A 239 5.02 -1.87 10.72
C ALA A 239 3.82 -1.77 9.78
N TRP A 240 2.66 -2.26 10.23
CA TRP A 240 1.38 -2.14 9.52
C TRP A 240 0.99 -0.67 9.30
N ALA A 241 0.98 0.13 10.37
CA ALA A 241 0.66 1.54 10.28
C ALA A 241 1.66 2.31 9.39
N GLN A 242 2.97 2.04 9.53
CA GLN A 242 4.00 2.62 8.67
C GLN A 242 3.82 2.27 7.19
N GLY A 243 3.29 1.10 6.87
CA GLY A 243 2.97 0.73 5.49
C GLY A 243 1.94 1.67 4.87
N TYR A 244 0.84 1.92 5.57
CA TYR A 244 -0.22 2.83 5.13
C TYR A 244 0.25 4.28 4.99
N TYR A 245 1.02 4.77 5.97
CA TYR A 245 1.33 6.21 6.05
C TYR A 245 2.71 6.58 5.52
N GLY A 246 3.61 5.62 5.25
CA GLY A 246 5.04 5.88 5.01
C GLY A 246 5.33 6.86 3.88
N ARG A 247 4.54 6.84 2.80
CA ARG A 247 4.68 7.77 1.67
C ARG A 247 4.19 9.20 1.95
N TYR A 248 3.51 9.38 3.08
CA TYR A 248 2.98 10.66 3.54
C TYR A 248 3.79 11.25 4.70
N GLY A 249 5.03 10.78 4.91
CA GLY A 249 5.86 11.22 6.04
C GLY A 249 6.25 12.70 6.05
N ALA A 250 6.01 13.44 4.96
CA ALA A 250 6.12 14.89 4.93
C ALA A 250 4.98 15.61 5.68
N ASP A 251 3.84 14.95 5.89
CA ASP A 251 2.74 15.48 6.69
C ASP A 251 3.11 15.48 8.18
N PRO A 252 3.15 16.64 8.86
CA PRO A 252 3.47 16.74 10.27
C PRO A 252 2.58 15.87 11.17
N ALA A 253 1.31 15.67 10.79
CA ALA A 253 0.34 14.89 11.54
C ALA A 253 0.67 13.40 11.54
N LEU A 254 1.20 12.92 10.42
CA LEU A 254 1.52 11.52 10.18
C LEU A 254 2.96 11.17 10.56
N ARG A 255 3.81 12.18 10.77
CA ARG A 255 5.23 12.03 11.11
C ARG A 255 5.46 11.11 12.31
N SER A 256 4.60 11.18 13.34
CA SER A 256 4.70 10.29 14.52
C SER A 256 4.53 8.81 14.15
N ILE A 257 3.53 8.51 13.33
CA ILE A 257 3.23 7.15 12.87
C ILE A 257 4.30 6.64 11.89
N THR A 258 4.74 7.48 10.95
CA THR A 258 5.74 7.09 9.95
C THR A 258 7.13 6.82 10.53
N HIS A 259 7.52 7.54 11.59
CA HIS A 259 8.81 7.33 12.26
C HIS A 259 8.76 6.36 13.44
N GLY A 260 7.61 5.71 13.70
CA GLY A 260 7.46 4.75 14.80
C GLY A 260 7.54 5.38 16.20
N ALA A 261 7.38 6.69 16.30
CA ALA A 261 7.24 7.36 17.59
C ALA A 261 5.79 7.18 18.05
N LEU A 262 5.54 6.20 18.92
CA LEU A 262 4.22 5.96 19.56
C LEU A 262 3.73 7.13 20.45
N MET A 263 4.43 8.26 20.45
CA MET A 263 4.16 9.41 21.32
C MET A 263 3.18 10.37 20.65
N ILE A 264 1.95 9.90 20.42
CA ILE A 264 0.82 10.80 20.16
C ILE A 264 0.33 11.43 21.49
N GLY A 265 0.59 10.78 22.62
CA GLY A 265 0.30 11.28 23.97
C GLY A 265 1.42 12.16 24.53
N GLY A 266 1.56 13.38 24.04
CA GLY A 266 2.31 14.41 24.78
C GLY A 266 1.54 14.81 26.04
N PHE A 267 2.05 14.45 27.22
CA PHE A 267 1.65 14.89 28.58
C PHE A 267 0.37 14.31 29.23
N SER A 268 0.41 13.05 29.70
CA SER A 268 -0.51 12.59 30.78
C SER A 268 0.16 11.91 31.98
N LEU A 269 1.50 11.96 32.10
CA LEU A 269 2.21 11.38 33.24
C LEU A 269 2.60 12.39 34.35
N LEU A 270 2.11 13.64 34.34
CA LEU A 270 2.47 14.65 35.36
C LEU A 270 1.29 15.26 36.15
N MET A 271 0.03 14.84 35.93
CA MET A 271 -1.13 15.44 36.60
C MET A 271 -1.97 14.45 37.43
N GLY A 272 -1.34 13.38 37.92
CA GLY A 272 -1.93 12.45 38.89
C GLY A 272 -1.22 12.46 40.26
N LEU A 273 -0.37 13.45 40.54
CA LEU A 273 0.50 13.47 41.72
C LEU A 273 0.36 14.75 42.58
N LEU A 274 -0.71 15.53 42.38
CA LEU A 274 -1.00 16.75 43.16
C LEU A 274 -2.43 16.82 43.72
N ASP A 275 -3.22 15.75 43.57
CA ASP A 275 -4.47 15.59 44.32
C ASP A 275 -4.23 14.59 45.46
N ASP A 276 -3.55 15.06 46.51
CA ASP A 276 -3.62 14.57 47.90
C ASP A 276 -3.26 15.72 48.85
#